data_AF-A0A9N9JKK6-F1
#
_entry.id   AF-A0A9N9JKK6-F1
#
_cell.length_a   1.000
_cell.length_b   1.000
_cell.length_c   1.000
_cell.angle_alpha   90.00
_cell.angle_beta   90.00
_cell.angle_gamma   90.00
#
_symmetry.space_group_name_H-M   'P 1'
#
loop_
_entity.id
_entity.type
_entity.pdbx_description
1 polymer ?
#
loop_
_entity_poly.entity_id
_entity_poly.type
_entity_poly.pdbx_seq_one_letter_code
_entity_poly.pdbx_strand_id
1 'polypeptide(L)'
;YGECQLADEMLTCASDNLRQINKTTDQAMEQTIYAARIISTYVTFYKTVIPSSYFEELSEEGLPQEQSVEILRWPEENIPIAGLNIAEPEGSKVLEILIKI
;
A
#
# COMPACT_ATOMS: atom_id res chain seq x y z
N TYR A 1 -1.46 16.77 0.61
CA TYR A 1 -0.36 16.81 -0.38
C TYR A 1 0.49 15.54 -0.45
N GLY A 2 0.53 14.65 0.55
CA GLY A 2 1.35 13.42 0.45
C GLY A 2 0.61 12.14 0.01
N GLU A 3 -0.72 12.10 0.07
CA GLU A 3 -1.47 10.85 -0.15
C GLU A 3 -1.49 10.43 -1.63
N CYS A 4 -1.48 11.37 -2.58
CA CYS A 4 -1.34 11.01 -4.00
C CYS A 4 0.04 10.43 -4.33
N GLN A 5 1.12 10.94 -3.70
CA GLN A 5 2.47 10.40 -3.88
C GLN A 5 2.57 8.99 -3.31
N LEU A 6 2.00 8.78 -2.12
CA LEU A 6 1.90 7.45 -1.52
C LEU A 6 1.14 6.47 -2.41
N ALA A 7 0.04 6.92 -3.02
CA ALA A 7 -0.74 6.07 -3.93
C ALA A 7 0.08 5.63 -5.14
N ASP A 8 0.82 6.55 -5.74
CA ASP A 8 1.72 6.27 -6.86
C ASP A 8 2.84 5.29 -6.47
N GLU A 9 3.45 5.47 -5.30
CA GLU A 9 4.47 4.56 -4.76
C GLU A 9 3.92 3.14 -4.52
N MET A 10 2.72 3.02 -3.96
CA MET A 10 2.07 1.73 -3.73
C MET A 10 1.72 1.00 -5.03
N LEU A 11 1.20 1.72 -6.04
CA LEU A 11 0.93 1.16 -7.37
C LEU A 11 2.22 0.77 -8.10
N THR A 12 3.27 1.58 -7.99
CA THR A 12 4.60 1.28 -8.56
C THR A 12 5.19 0.02 -7.93
N CYS A 13 5.07 -0.13 -6.60
CA CYS A 13 5.48 -1.34 -5.90
C CYS A 13 4.75 -2.58 -6.43
N ALA A 14 3.44 -2.48 -6.63
CA ALA A 14 2.64 -3.58 -7.17
C ALA A 14 3.00 -3.92 -8.62
N SER A 15 3.31 -2.92 -9.44
CA SER A 15 3.79 -3.10 -10.81
C SER A 15 5.16 -3.81 -10.85
N ASP A 16 6.08 -3.43 -9.98
CA ASP A 16 7.38 -4.08 -9.86
C ASP A 16 7.28 -5.53 -9.39
N ASN A 17 6.38 -5.82 -8.45
CA ASN A 17 6.06 -7.17 -8.03
C ASN A 17 5.46 -8.00 -9.18
N LEU A 18 4.51 -7.45 -9.93
CA LEU A 18 3.92 -8.12 -11.09
C LEU A 18 4.99 -8.44 -12.14
N ARG A 19 5.90 -7.51 -12.43
CA ARG A 19 7.01 -7.74 -13.35
C ARG A 19 7.94 -8.85 -12.88
N GLN A 20 8.11 -9.04 -11.57
CA GLN A 20 8.89 -10.15 -11.03
C GLN A 20 8.13 -11.48 -11.13
N ILE A 21 6.82 -11.48 -10.83
CA ILE A 21 5.96 -12.66 -10.95
C ILE A 21 5.92 -13.14 -12.40
N ASN A 22 5.73 -12.25 -13.38
CA ASN A 22 5.68 -12.58 -14.81
C ASN A 22 6.98 -13.23 -15.33
N LYS A 23 8.13 -13.07 -14.65
CA LYS A 23 9.35 -13.82 -15.02
C LYS A 23 9.24 -15.32 -14.73
N THR A 24 8.28 -15.72 -13.90
CA THR A 24 8.13 -17.09 -13.37
C THR A 24 6.78 -17.69 -13.73
N THR A 25 5.73 -16.88 -13.66
CA THR A 25 4.33 -17.26 -13.83
C THR A 25 3.70 -16.10 -14.60
N ASP A 26 3.36 -16.28 -15.88
CA ASP A 26 2.66 -15.28 -16.73
C ASP A 26 1.21 -15.05 -16.26
N GLN A 27 1.00 -14.89 -14.95
CA GLN A 27 -0.30 -14.78 -14.31
C GLN A 27 -0.34 -13.52 -13.46
N ALA A 28 -1.36 -12.69 -13.69
CA ALA A 28 -1.73 -11.64 -12.76
C ALA A 28 -2.23 -12.27 -11.46
N MET A 29 -1.62 -11.87 -10.34
CA MET A 29 -2.03 -12.31 -9.01
C MET A 29 -2.56 -11.12 -8.21
N GLU A 30 -3.52 -11.39 -7.34
CA GLU A 30 -3.94 -10.42 -6.33
C GLU A 30 -2.73 -10.07 -5.44
N GLN A 31 -2.57 -8.77 -5.17
CA GLN A 31 -1.48 -8.27 -4.35
C GLN A 31 -2.01 -7.46 -3.18
N THR A 32 -1.53 -7.77 -1.97
CA THR A 32 -1.73 -6.89 -0.82
C THR A 32 -0.47 -6.06 -0.61
N ILE A 33 -0.59 -4.74 -0.72
CA ILE A 33 0.51 -3.80 -0.53
C ILE A 33 0.30 -3.04 0.78
N TYR A 34 1.36 -2.92 1.56
CA TYR A 34 1.40 -2.13 2.78
C TYR A 34 2.36 -0.95 2.58
N ALA A 35 2.03 0.19 3.18
CA ALA A 35 2.93 1.34 3.21
C ALA A 35 2.89 2.04 4.56
N ALA A 36 3.99 2.68 4.94
CA ALA A 36 4.07 3.50 6.13
C ALA A 36 4.52 4.91 5.74
N ARG A 37 3.72 5.91 6.10
CA ARG A 37 4.06 7.32 5.94
C ARG A 37 4.53 7.90 7.27
N ILE A 38 5.77 8.35 7.32
CA ILE A 38 6.40 8.87 8.54
C ILE A 38 6.58 10.39 8.39
N ILE A 39 5.98 11.16 9.29
CA ILE A 39 6.14 12.62 9.38
C ILE A 39 6.53 12.96 10.81
N SER A 40 7.79 13.34 11.01
CA SER A 40 8.34 13.57 12.33
C SER A 40 8.12 12.35 13.23
N THR A 41 7.35 12.47 14.31
CA THR A 41 7.04 11.38 15.24
C THR A 41 5.72 10.68 14.92
N TYR A 42 5.04 11.04 13.83
CA TYR A 42 3.76 10.44 13.47
C TYR A 42 3.94 9.45 12.32
N VAL A 43 3.42 8.24 12.51
CA VAL A 43 3.41 7.18 11.51
C VAL A 43 1.97 6.86 11.15
N THR A 44 1.66 6.83 9.86
CA THR A 44 0.36 6.37 9.36
C THR A 44 0.59 5.17 8.46
N PHE A 45 -0.07 4.05 8.75
CA PHE A 45 0.00 2.87 7.92
C PHE A 45 -1.15 2.85 6.93
N TYR A 46 -0.87 2.29 5.77
CA TYR A 46 -1.81 2.14 4.68
C TYR A 46 -1.78 0.70 4.20
N LYS A 47 -2.93 0.24 3.75
CA LYS A 47 -3.12 -1.06 3.12
C LYS A 47 -3.96 -0.88 1.87
N THR A 48 -3.59 -1.61 0.82
CA THR A 48 -4.45 -1.77 -0.35
C THR A 48 -4.40 -3.22 -0.82
N VAL A 49 -5.51 -3.68 -1.38
CA VAL A 49 -5.62 -4.96 -2.06
C VAL A 49 -5.89 -4.65 -3.53
N ILE A 50 -4.97 -5.06 -4.39
CA ILE A 50 -5.05 -4.84 -5.83
C ILE A 50 -5.44 -6.18 -6.46
N PRO A 51 -6.66 -6.32 -6.99
CA PRO A 51 -7.14 -7.57 -7.55
C PRO A 51 -6.40 -7.90 -8.85
N SER A 52 -6.32 -9.19 -9.22
CA SER A 52 -5.71 -9.59 -10.49
C SER A 52 -6.40 -8.94 -11.69
N SER A 53 -7.73 -8.78 -11.62
CA SER A 53 -8.56 -8.12 -12.63
C SER A 53 -8.11 -6.69 -12.92
N TYR A 54 -7.59 -5.96 -11.93
CA TYR A 54 -7.07 -4.61 -12.14
C TYR A 54 -5.84 -4.64 -13.05
N PHE A 55 -4.95 -5.62 -12.88
CA PHE A 55 -3.77 -5.78 -13.73
C PHE A 55 -4.12 -6.32 -15.12
N GLU A 56 -5.11 -7.21 -15.21
CA GLU A 56 -5.63 -7.71 -16.48
C GLU A 56 -6.16 -6.55 -17.32
N GLU A 57 -7.05 -5.73 -16.76
CA GLU A 57 -7.59 -4.54 -17.42
C GLU A 57 -6.48 -3.54 -17.79
N LEU A 58 -5.51 -3.32 -16.89
CA LEU A 58 -4.36 -2.46 -17.16
C LEU A 58 -3.55 -2.94 -18.37
N SER A 59 -3.46 -4.25 -18.56
CA SER A 59 -2.69 -4.88 -19.65
C SER A 59 -3.45 -4.92 -20.98
N GLU A 60 -4.77 -5.10 -20.94
CA GLU A 60 -5.61 -5.25 -22.13
C GLU A 60 -6.13 -3.92 -22.67
N GLU A 61 -6.55 -3.02 -21.78
CA GLU A 61 -7.26 -1.77 -22.11
C GLU A 61 -6.44 -0.52 -21.80
N GLY A 62 -5.35 -0.65 -21.03
CA GLY A 62 -4.55 0.47 -20.58
C GLY A 62 -5.10 1.08 -19.31
N LEU A 63 -5.82 2.21 -19.36
CA LEU A 63 -6.31 2.82 -18.12
C LEU A 63 -7.57 2.08 -17.62
N PRO A 64 -7.58 1.54 -16.38
CA PRO A 64 -8.74 0.83 -15.84
C PRO A 64 -10.01 1.70 -15.80
N GLN A 65 -11.11 1.16 -16.33
CA GLN A 65 -12.45 1.74 -16.38
C GLN A 65 -13.43 1.06 -15.41
N GLU A 66 -13.33 -0.25 -15.24
CA GLU A 66 -14.19 -1.05 -14.36
C GLU A 66 -13.56 -1.27 -12.99
N GLN A 67 -12.26 -1.60 -12.95
CA GLN A 67 -11.56 -1.85 -11.71
C GLN A 67 -11.02 -0.55 -11.10
N SER A 68 -11.10 -0.46 -9.78
CA SER A 68 -10.51 0.64 -9.02
C SER A 68 -9.78 0.10 -7.80
N VAL A 69 -8.75 0.83 -7.37
CA VAL A 69 -7.92 0.47 -6.22
C VAL A 69 -8.15 1.50 -5.13
N GLU A 70 -8.60 1.04 -3.97
CA GLU A 70 -8.74 1.86 -2.78
C GLU A 70 -7.53 1.69 -1.88
N ILE A 71 -6.94 2.81 -1.47
CA ILE A 71 -5.83 2.84 -0.52
C ILE A 71 -6.35 3.41 0.78
N LEU A 72 -6.42 2.55 1.79
CA LEU A 72 -7.03 2.86 3.07
C LEU A 72 -5.97 2.95 4.15
N ARG A 73 -6.19 3.81 5.14
CA ARG A 73 -5.42 3.76 6.38
C ARG A 73 -5.68 2.44 7.10
N TRP A 74 -4.69 1.96 7.83
CA TRP A 74 -4.70 0.66 8.51
C TRP A 74 -3.93 0.77 9.84
N PRO A 75 -4.18 -0.05 10.88
CA PRO A 75 -5.27 -1.03 11.04
C PRO A 75 -6.59 -0.41 11.48
N GLU A 76 -6.58 0.86 11.88
CA GLU A 76 -7.77 1.57 12.33
C GLU A 76 -8.66 1.98 11.16
N GLU A 77 -9.89 2.41 11.47
CA GLU A 77 -10.80 2.99 10.49
C GLU A 77 -10.10 4.10 9.68
N ASN A 78 -10.54 4.34 8.45
CA ASN A 78 -9.98 5.34 7.53
C ASN A 78 -10.29 6.78 8.00
N ILE A 79 -9.86 7.13 9.22
CA ILE A 79 -10.11 8.39 9.92
C ILE A 79 -8.90 9.31 9.70
N PRO A 80 -9.12 10.60 9.35
CA PRO A 80 -8.03 11.54 9.05
C PRO A 80 -7.01 11.82 10.18
N ILE A 81 -7.32 11.47 11.44
CA ILE A 81 -6.55 11.84 12.63
C ILE A 81 -5.75 10.65 13.23
N ALA A 82 -5.93 9.44 12.70
CA ALA A 82 -5.42 8.18 13.28
C ALA A 82 -3.92 7.89 12.97
N GLY A 83 -3.02 8.83 13.27
CA GLY A 83 -1.57 8.61 13.18
C GLY A 83 -0.99 8.09 14.49
N LEU A 84 -0.14 7.07 14.44
CA LEU A 84 0.61 6.58 15.59
C LEU A 84 1.74 7.54 15.95
N ASN A 85 1.72 8.11 17.16
CA ASN A 85 2.81 8.93 17.66
C ASN A 85 3.92 8.05 18.27
N ILE A 86 5.01 7.83 17.55
CA ILE A 86 6.15 7.00 18.01
C ILE A 86 6.98 7.65 19.13
N ALA A 87 6.76 8.93 19.43
CA ALA A 87 7.37 9.56 20.60
C ALA A 87 6.73 9.11 21.93
N GLU A 88 5.55 8.50 21.88
CA GLU A 88 4.88 7.95 23.06
C GLU A 88 5.39 6.53 23.37
N PRO A 89 5.40 6.11 24.65
CA PRO A 89 5.94 4.81 25.05
C PRO A 89 5.33 3.61 24.30
N GLU A 90 4.03 3.66 23.98
CA GLU A 90 3.38 2.60 23.21
C GLU A 90 3.72 2.66 21.72
N GLY A 91 3.84 3.87 21.15
CA GLY A 91 4.23 4.05 19.76
C GLY A 91 5.65 3.55 19.46
N SER A 92 6.60 3.77 20.39
CA SER A 92 7.97 3.27 20.25
C SER A 92 8.02 1.74 20.15
N LYS A 93 7.21 1.02 20.93
CA LYS A 93 7.15 -0.45 20.90
C LYS A 93 6.65 -0.99 19.55
N VAL A 94 5.65 -0.33 18.96
CA VAL A 94 5.12 -0.72 17.64
C VAL A 94 6.19 -0.56 16.56
N LEU A 95 6.96 0.54 16.60
CA LEU A 95 8.07 0.74 15.66
C LEU A 95 9.15 -0.34 15.82
N GLU A 96 9.51 -0.70 17.06
CA GLU A 96 10.47 -1.77 17.33
C GLU A 96 10.02 -3.13 16.80
N ILE A 97 8.71 -3.41 16.78
CA ILE A 97 8.15 -4.64 16.20
C ILE A 97 8.27 -4.61 14.68
N LEU A 98 7.94 -3.48 14.05
CA LEU A 98 7.96 -3.34 12.59
C LEU A 98 9.37 -3.43 11.99
N ILE A 99 10.39 -2.91 12.68
CA ILE A 99 11.79 -2.95 12.20
C ILE A 99 12.39 -4.35 12.29
N LYS A 100 11.78 -5.29 13.04
CA LYS A 100 12.27 -6.67 13.19
C LYS A 100 11.77 -7.63 12.11
N ILE A 101 10.94 -7.18 11.18
CA ILE A 101 10.45 -7.93 10.02
C ILE A 101 11.50 -7.86 8.92
#